data_AF-A0A9J6P7W6-F1
#
_entry.id   AF-A0A9J6P7W6-F1
#
_cell.length_a   1.000
_cell.length_b   1.000
_cell.length_c   1.000
_cell.angle_alpha   90.00
_cell.angle_beta   90.00
_cell.angle_gamma   90.00
#
_symmetry.space_group_name_H-M   'P 1'
#
loop_
_entity.id
_entity.type
_entity.pdbx_description
1 polymer ?
#
loop_
_entity_poly.entity_id
_entity_poly.type
_entity_poly.pdbx_seq_one_letter_code
_entity_poly.pdbx_strand_id
1 'polypeptide(L)'
;MVERVLAGVAGLAAVALAAALSVAPAVRPAAGTEAAAVERVRDAPRDARGWVALAQARMAEAGWDSRAGAGLRESYRAGPRDARAGFRRLALILPFWPLMGTDVRAAALAELEALAAWPEAAGVTRGFLHDPAVWPHVCALPDPDRARVMALSRALSVRRAVEPACPA
;
A
#
# COMPACT_ATOMS: atom_id res chain seq x y z
N MET A 1 -40.00 21.89 -8.45
CA MET A 1 -39.56 21.12 -7.26
C MET A 1 -38.66 19.97 -7.72
N VAL A 2 -37.48 20.25 -8.29
CA VAL A 2 -36.54 19.23 -8.80
C VAL A 2 -35.10 19.77 -8.73
N GLU A 3 -34.51 19.90 -7.53
CA GLU A 3 -33.09 20.32 -7.38
C GLU A 3 -32.41 19.71 -6.13
N ARG A 4 -32.78 18.50 -5.69
CA ARG A 4 -32.15 17.87 -4.50
C ARG A 4 -31.78 16.39 -4.61
N VAL A 5 -31.48 15.87 -5.80
CA VAL A 5 -31.10 14.45 -5.95
C VAL A 5 -29.66 14.23 -6.47
N LEU A 6 -28.94 15.27 -6.91
CA LEU A 6 -27.62 15.09 -7.54
C LEU A 6 -26.39 15.16 -6.61
N ALA A 7 -26.57 15.43 -5.32
CA ALA A 7 -25.44 15.44 -4.36
C ALA A 7 -25.19 14.07 -3.68
N GLY A 8 -26.08 13.08 -3.84
CA GLY A 8 -26.02 11.81 -3.12
C GLY A 8 -25.20 10.69 -3.79
N VAL A 9 -24.91 10.80 -5.10
CA VAL A 9 -24.36 9.67 -5.88
C VAL A 9 -22.83 9.72 -6.00
N ALA A 10 -22.22 10.90 -5.83
CA ALA A 10 -20.76 11.04 -5.81
C ALA A 10 -20.10 10.55 -4.51
N GLY A 11 -20.84 10.53 -3.39
CA GLY A 11 -20.35 10.01 -2.11
C GLY A 11 -20.38 8.48 -2.00
N LEU A 12 -21.28 7.82 -2.72
CA LEU A 12 -21.44 6.36 -2.69
C LEU A 12 -20.41 5.62 -3.55
N ALA A 13 -19.89 6.24 -4.62
CA ALA A 13 -18.81 5.66 -5.42
C ALA A 13 -17.44 5.70 -4.69
N ALA A 14 -17.18 6.71 -3.86
CA ALA A 14 -15.99 6.77 -3.02
C ALA A 14 -16.03 5.75 -1.86
N VAL A 15 -17.23 5.49 -1.30
CA VAL A 15 -17.44 4.45 -0.28
C VAL A 15 -17.41 3.04 -0.89
N ALA A 16 -17.80 2.88 -2.16
CA ALA A 16 -17.68 1.61 -2.87
C ALA A 16 -16.23 1.23 -3.20
N LEU A 17 -15.34 2.20 -3.46
CA LEU A 17 -13.91 1.94 -3.66
C LEU A 17 -13.21 1.53 -2.35
N ALA A 18 -13.65 2.07 -1.21
CA ALA A 18 -13.21 1.60 0.12
C ALA A 18 -13.69 0.18 0.46
N ALA A 19 -14.80 -0.28 -0.14
CA ALA A 19 -15.35 -1.62 0.06
C ALA A 19 -14.79 -2.67 -0.93
N ALA A 20 -14.44 -2.27 -2.16
CA ALA A 20 -13.93 -3.15 -3.21
C ALA A 20 -12.44 -3.51 -3.06
N LEU A 21 -11.69 -2.73 -2.27
CA LEU A 21 -10.37 -3.09 -1.71
C LEU A 21 -10.45 -4.26 -0.70
N SER A 22 -11.44 -5.16 -0.79
CA SER A 22 -11.62 -6.36 0.05
C SER A 22 -10.67 -7.52 -0.30
N VAL A 23 -9.42 -7.20 -0.69
CA VAL A 23 -8.22 -8.01 -0.38
C VAL A 23 -7.35 -7.30 0.68
N ALA A 24 -7.79 -6.15 1.17
CA ALA A 24 -7.54 -5.74 2.54
C ALA A 24 -8.33 -6.71 3.43
N PRO A 25 -7.71 -7.54 4.29
CA PRO A 25 -8.37 -7.78 5.57
C PRO A 25 -8.61 -6.37 6.08
N ALA A 26 -9.89 -5.99 6.20
CA ALA A 26 -10.35 -4.69 6.62
C ALA A 26 -9.19 -3.96 7.30
N VAL A 27 -8.69 -2.88 6.70
CA VAL A 27 -8.10 -1.85 7.54
C VAL A 27 -9.29 -1.20 8.27
N ARG A 28 -10.07 -1.99 9.01
CA ARG A 28 -10.29 -1.65 10.40
C ARG A 28 -8.88 -1.32 10.87
N PRO A 29 -8.60 -0.09 11.35
CA PRO A 29 -7.49 -0.02 12.27
C PRO A 29 -7.77 -1.15 13.25
N ALA A 30 -6.86 -2.12 13.35
CA ALA A 30 -6.67 -2.65 14.67
C ALA A 30 -6.23 -1.40 15.42
N ALA A 31 -7.20 -0.65 15.94
CA ALA A 31 -6.96 0.49 16.81
C ALA A 31 -6.50 -0.12 18.12
N GLY A 32 -5.37 -0.83 18.07
CA GLY A 32 -4.39 -0.65 19.11
C GLY A 32 -3.99 0.80 18.98
N THR A 33 -4.13 1.53 20.07
CA THR A 33 -3.52 2.83 20.23
C THR A 33 -2.03 2.77 19.85
N GLU A 34 -1.39 3.90 19.56
CA GLU A 34 0.07 3.93 19.39
C GLU A 34 0.75 3.17 20.55
N ALA A 35 0.24 3.28 21.78
CA ALA A 35 0.72 2.54 22.95
C ALA A 35 0.75 1.01 22.74
N ALA A 36 -0.36 0.40 22.29
CA ALA A 36 -0.40 -1.05 22.04
C ALA A 36 0.53 -1.48 20.89
N ALA A 37 0.74 -0.62 19.90
CA ALA A 37 1.70 -0.88 18.83
C ALA A 37 3.16 -0.75 19.33
N VAL A 38 3.44 0.21 20.22
CA VAL A 38 4.73 0.38 20.90
C VAL A 38 5.05 -0.84 21.75
N GLU A 39 4.11 -1.33 22.56
CA GLU A 39 4.29 -2.55 23.35
C GLU A 39 4.63 -3.74 22.46
N ARG A 40 3.89 -3.93 21.35
CA ARG A 40 4.15 -5.02 20.41
C ARG A 40 5.56 -4.98 19.80
N VAL A 41 6.04 -3.81 19.38
CA VAL A 41 7.42 -3.71 18.82
C VAL A 41 8.48 -3.84 19.90
N ARG A 42 8.16 -3.49 21.15
CA ARG A 42 9.05 -3.69 22.30
C ARG A 42 9.23 -5.18 22.61
N ASP A 43 8.13 -5.94 22.58
CA ASP A 43 8.14 -7.39 22.84
C ASP A 43 8.72 -8.18 21.66
N ALA A 44 8.49 -7.74 20.43
CA ALA A 44 8.91 -8.41 19.21
C ALA A 44 9.54 -7.43 18.20
N PRO A 45 10.76 -6.90 18.45
CA PRO A 45 11.38 -5.88 17.60
C PRO A 45 11.76 -6.39 16.20
N ARG A 46 11.77 -7.71 16.00
CA ARG A 46 11.98 -8.33 14.68
C ARG A 46 10.67 -8.68 13.97
N ASP A 47 9.51 -8.35 14.53
CA ASP A 47 8.22 -8.53 13.85
C ASP A 47 7.90 -7.30 12.99
N ALA A 48 8.15 -7.45 11.69
CA ALA A 48 7.71 -6.56 10.62
C ALA A 48 6.30 -5.99 10.80
N ARG A 49 5.34 -6.83 11.19
CA ARG A 49 3.92 -6.46 11.29
C ARG A 49 3.67 -5.51 12.45
N GLY A 50 4.41 -5.64 13.55
CA GLY A 50 4.39 -4.71 14.66
C GLY A 50 4.81 -3.31 14.22
N TRP A 51 5.90 -3.22 13.44
CA TRP A 51 6.39 -1.97 12.90
C TRP A 51 5.44 -1.33 11.87
N VAL A 52 4.80 -2.12 11.00
CA VAL A 52 3.75 -1.62 10.09
C VAL A 52 2.58 -1.05 10.89
N ALA A 53 2.10 -1.79 11.91
CA ALA A 53 0.98 -1.35 12.75
C ALA A 53 1.31 -0.06 13.52
N LEU A 54 2.55 0.09 13.98
CA LEU A 54 3.02 1.31 14.63
C LEU A 54 3.05 2.50 13.67
N ALA A 55 3.55 2.32 12.45
CA ALA A 55 3.51 3.36 11.43
C ALA A 55 2.06 3.78 11.11
N GLN A 56 1.15 2.82 10.98
CA GLN A 56 -0.27 3.07 10.76
C GLN A 56 -0.93 3.85 11.90
N ALA A 57 -0.65 3.47 13.16
CA ALA A 57 -1.20 4.16 14.33
C ALA A 57 -0.76 5.64 14.37
N ARG A 58 0.53 5.91 14.11
CA ARG A 58 1.07 7.27 14.05
C ARG A 58 0.47 8.10 12.93
N MET A 59 0.28 7.48 11.76
CA MET A 59 -0.36 8.13 10.62
C MET A 59 -1.82 8.48 10.89
N ALA A 60 -2.53 7.65 11.64
CA ALA A 60 -3.93 7.91 11.98
C ALA A 60 -4.10 9.12 12.91
N GLU A 61 -3.11 9.40 13.77
CA GLU A 61 -3.16 10.52 14.72
C GLU A 61 -2.73 11.85 14.11
N ALA A 62 -1.66 11.86 13.29
CA ALA A 62 -1.00 13.09 12.86
C ALA A 62 -0.78 13.20 11.34
N GLY A 63 -1.26 12.22 10.55
CA GLY A 63 -0.89 12.10 9.14
C GLY A 63 0.57 11.66 8.97
N TRP A 64 1.14 11.91 7.79
CA TRP A 64 2.51 11.49 7.51
C TRP A 64 3.54 12.36 8.26
N ASP A 65 4.34 11.75 9.13
CA ASP A 65 5.44 12.40 9.84
C ASP A 65 6.73 11.56 9.85
N SER A 66 7.81 12.10 10.43
CA SER A 66 9.10 11.41 10.53
C SER A 66 9.03 10.13 11.38
N ARG A 67 8.11 10.05 12.34
CA ARG A 67 7.93 8.89 13.24
C ARG A 67 7.18 7.75 12.55
N ALA A 68 6.19 8.07 11.72
CA ALA A 68 5.53 7.12 10.82
C ALA A 68 6.55 6.55 9.83
N GLY A 69 7.33 7.43 9.18
CA GLY A 69 8.41 7.01 8.28
C GLY A 69 9.48 6.15 8.95
N ALA A 70 9.81 6.42 10.22
CA ALA A 70 10.74 5.59 10.99
C ALA A 70 10.18 4.18 11.24
N GLY A 71 8.91 4.06 11.65
CA GLY A 71 8.26 2.76 11.84
C GLY A 71 8.26 1.91 10.57
N LEU A 72 8.00 2.54 9.42
CA LEU A 72 8.05 1.85 8.14
C LEU A 72 9.47 1.38 7.76
N ARG A 73 10.48 2.23 7.95
CA ARG A 73 11.90 1.85 7.75
C ARG A 73 12.29 0.66 8.61
N GLU A 74 11.92 0.67 9.90
CA GLU A 74 12.19 -0.47 10.79
C GLU A 74 11.43 -1.71 10.34
N SER A 75 10.22 -1.57 9.79
CA SER A 75 9.53 -2.69 9.20
C SER A 75 10.35 -3.34 8.10
N TYR A 76 10.92 -2.57 7.16
CA TYR A 76 11.80 -3.12 6.13
C TYR A 76 13.06 -3.78 6.70
N ARG A 77 13.67 -3.20 7.74
CA ARG A 77 14.85 -3.79 8.41
C ARG A 77 14.54 -5.08 9.15
N ALA A 78 13.35 -5.20 9.73
CA ALA A 78 12.88 -6.42 10.38
C ALA A 78 12.73 -7.60 9.39
N GLY A 79 12.78 -7.32 8.08
CA GLY A 79 12.78 -8.32 7.01
C GLY A 79 11.38 -8.76 6.60
N PRO A 80 11.27 -9.61 5.56
CA PRO A 80 9.99 -10.15 5.14
C PRO A 80 9.63 -11.35 6.01
N ARG A 81 8.41 -11.37 6.56
CA ARG A 81 7.72 -12.62 6.87
C ARG A 81 6.24 -12.44 6.55
N ASP A 82 5.83 -13.09 5.47
CA ASP A 82 4.50 -13.14 4.89
C ASP A 82 4.13 -11.99 3.91
N ALA A 83 3.35 -12.36 2.89
CA ALA A 83 2.93 -11.48 1.81
C ALA A 83 2.02 -10.35 2.29
N ARG A 84 1.26 -10.58 3.38
CA ARG A 84 0.31 -9.61 3.93
C ARG A 84 1.03 -8.42 4.54
N ALA A 85 2.17 -8.64 5.21
CA ALA A 85 3.02 -7.55 5.67
C ALA A 85 3.53 -6.70 4.50
N GLY A 86 3.99 -7.35 3.41
CA GLY A 86 4.48 -6.66 2.22
C GLY A 86 3.41 -5.84 1.51
N PHE A 87 2.22 -6.40 1.25
CA PHE A 87 1.13 -5.62 0.65
C PHE A 87 0.69 -4.44 1.52
N ARG A 88 0.73 -4.58 2.85
CA ARG A 88 0.42 -3.46 3.75
C ARG A 88 1.46 -2.35 3.67
N ARG A 89 2.75 -2.67 3.59
CA ARG A 89 3.81 -1.67 3.39
C ARG A 89 3.63 -0.95 2.06
N LEU A 90 3.41 -1.69 0.98
CA LEU A 90 3.18 -1.12 -0.36
C LEU A 90 1.97 -0.18 -0.38
N ALA A 91 0.84 -0.61 0.18
CA ALA A 91 -0.36 0.21 0.28
C ALA A 91 -0.15 1.48 1.11
N LEU A 92 0.67 1.41 2.16
CA LEU A 92 1.02 2.58 2.98
C LEU A 92 1.96 3.55 2.28
N ILE A 93 2.88 3.05 1.46
CA ILE A 93 3.94 3.85 0.85
C ILE A 93 3.47 4.59 -0.39
N LEU A 94 2.69 3.92 -1.24
CA LEU A 94 2.34 4.45 -2.57
C LEU A 94 1.75 5.88 -2.53
N PRO A 95 0.82 6.23 -1.63
CA PRO A 95 0.30 7.60 -1.56
C PRO A 95 1.34 8.65 -1.14
N PHE A 96 2.42 8.23 -0.48
CA PHE A 96 3.45 9.11 0.07
C PHE A 96 4.80 8.94 -0.64
N TRP A 97 4.85 8.24 -1.79
CA TRP A 97 6.08 7.93 -2.51
C TRP A 97 7.08 9.09 -2.67
N PRO A 98 6.63 10.33 -3.00
CA PRO A 98 7.53 11.49 -3.14
C PRO A 98 8.23 11.88 -1.83
N LEU A 99 7.63 11.56 -0.68
CA LEU A 99 8.17 11.88 0.65
C LEU A 99 9.14 10.82 1.17
N MET A 100 9.31 9.69 0.46
CA MET A 100 10.14 8.59 0.91
C MET A 100 11.62 8.86 0.65
N GLY A 101 12.47 8.31 1.52
CA GLY A 101 13.90 8.18 1.23
C GLY A 101 14.14 7.19 0.08
N THR A 102 15.26 7.35 -0.62
CA THR A 102 15.67 6.44 -1.70
C THR A 102 15.82 4.99 -1.23
N ASP A 103 16.25 4.80 0.02
CA ASP A 103 16.36 3.50 0.69
C ASP A 103 15.01 2.80 0.81
N VAL A 104 13.98 3.52 1.26
CA VAL A 104 12.61 2.98 1.41
C VAL A 104 11.98 2.66 0.07
N ARG A 105 12.14 3.55 -0.92
CA ARG A 105 11.65 3.30 -2.29
C ARG A 105 12.28 2.06 -2.90
N ALA A 106 13.60 1.92 -2.77
CA ALA A 106 14.32 0.75 -3.26
C ALA A 106 13.84 -0.55 -2.57
N ALA A 107 13.63 -0.50 -1.25
CA ALA A 107 13.10 -1.64 -0.50
C ALA A 107 11.67 -2.00 -0.92
N ALA A 108 10.81 -1.02 -1.16
CA ALA A 108 9.44 -1.22 -1.63
C ALA A 108 9.40 -1.85 -3.04
N LEU A 109 10.24 -1.38 -3.97
CA LEU A 109 10.34 -1.98 -5.30
C LEU A 109 10.83 -3.42 -5.24
N ALA A 110 11.88 -3.69 -4.44
CA ALA A 110 12.39 -5.05 -4.26
C ALA A 110 11.36 -5.98 -3.61
N GLU A 111 10.56 -5.46 -2.66
CA GLU A 111 9.47 -6.20 -2.04
C GLU A 111 8.36 -6.54 -3.05
N LEU A 112 7.94 -5.57 -3.87
CA LEU A 112 6.94 -5.80 -4.91
C LEU A 112 7.40 -6.86 -5.93
N GLU A 113 8.66 -6.82 -6.34
CA GLU A 113 9.27 -7.82 -7.23
C GLU A 113 9.32 -9.21 -6.58
N ALA A 114 9.71 -9.28 -5.31
CA ALA A 114 9.73 -10.54 -4.57
C ALA A 114 8.33 -11.15 -4.44
N LEU A 115 7.30 -10.33 -4.17
CA LEU A 115 5.91 -10.77 -4.11
C LEU A 115 5.36 -11.20 -5.47
N ALA A 116 5.85 -10.60 -6.56
CA ALA A 116 5.48 -11.01 -7.91
C ALA A 116 6.14 -12.35 -8.32
N ALA A 117 7.36 -12.60 -7.86
CA ALA A 117 8.09 -13.83 -8.13
C ALA A 117 7.65 -15.02 -7.25
N TRP A 118 7.01 -14.77 -6.11
CA TRP A 118 6.54 -15.80 -5.19
C TRP A 118 5.20 -16.40 -5.69
N PRO A 119 5.12 -17.70 -6.06
CA PRO A 119 3.93 -18.26 -6.71
C PRO A 119 2.62 -18.06 -5.93
N GLU A 120 2.67 -18.21 -4.61
CA GLU A 120 1.51 -18.07 -3.72
C GLU A 120 1.03 -16.62 -3.58
N ALA A 121 1.93 -15.64 -3.79
CA ALA A 121 1.61 -14.22 -3.73
C ALA A 121 1.35 -13.62 -5.12
N ALA A 122 1.83 -14.23 -6.20
CA ALA A 122 1.79 -13.68 -7.56
C ALA A 122 0.36 -13.30 -8.01
N GLY A 123 -0.64 -14.11 -7.67
CA GLY A 123 -2.05 -13.80 -7.95
C GLY A 123 -2.56 -12.56 -7.20
N VAL A 124 -2.14 -12.39 -5.94
CA VAL A 124 -2.48 -11.22 -5.12
C VAL A 124 -1.71 -9.98 -5.60
N THR A 125 -0.44 -10.14 -5.97
CA THR A 125 0.38 -9.07 -6.53
C THR A 125 -0.20 -8.55 -7.84
N ARG A 126 -0.67 -9.45 -8.70
CA ARG A 126 -1.46 -9.08 -9.88
C ARG A 126 -2.69 -8.28 -9.47
N GLY A 127 -3.51 -8.79 -8.55
CA GLY A 127 -4.71 -8.10 -8.08
C GLY A 127 -4.41 -6.69 -7.55
N PHE A 128 -3.34 -6.54 -6.77
CA PHE A 128 -2.88 -5.26 -6.24
C PHE A 128 -2.47 -4.28 -7.34
N LEU A 129 -1.67 -4.70 -8.33
CA LEU A 129 -1.22 -3.83 -9.42
C LEU A 129 -2.33 -3.44 -10.40
N HIS A 130 -3.37 -4.26 -10.52
CA HIS A 130 -4.55 -3.96 -11.33
C HIS A 130 -5.70 -3.32 -10.54
N ASP A 131 -5.48 -2.99 -9.27
CA ASP A 131 -6.47 -2.28 -8.48
C ASP A 131 -6.59 -0.81 -8.97
N PRO A 132 -7.79 -0.36 -9.39
CA PRO A 132 -8.02 1.03 -9.81
C PRO A 132 -7.63 2.07 -8.76
N ALA A 133 -7.65 1.73 -7.47
CA ALA A 133 -7.22 2.63 -6.39
C ALA A 133 -5.70 2.76 -6.30
N VAL A 134 -4.95 1.75 -6.75
CA VAL A 134 -3.48 1.74 -6.74
C VAL A 134 -2.93 2.52 -7.92
N TRP A 135 -3.61 2.48 -9.07
CA TRP A 135 -3.07 2.99 -10.32
C TRP A 135 -2.75 4.50 -10.36
N PRO A 136 -3.58 5.41 -9.80
CA PRO A 136 -3.24 6.82 -9.72
C PRO A 136 -1.89 7.06 -9.02
N HIS A 137 -1.58 6.25 -7.99
CA HIS A 137 -0.32 6.33 -7.28
C HIS A 137 0.84 5.79 -8.11
N VAL A 138 0.63 4.69 -8.85
CA VAL A 138 1.63 4.12 -9.77
C VAL A 138 1.99 5.12 -10.88
N CYS A 139 1.00 5.82 -11.44
CA CYS A 139 1.24 6.82 -12.49
C CYS A 139 1.96 8.06 -11.97
N ALA A 140 1.72 8.43 -10.71
CA ALA A 140 2.39 9.54 -10.04
C ALA A 140 3.84 9.22 -9.61
N LEU A 141 4.29 7.96 -9.74
CA LEU A 141 5.68 7.61 -9.46
C LEU A 141 6.62 8.35 -10.42
N PRO A 142 7.78 8.84 -9.94
CA PRO A 142 8.81 9.36 -10.82
C PRO A 142 9.43 8.21 -11.65
N ASP A 143 9.94 8.52 -12.83
CA ASP A 143 10.86 7.60 -13.50
C ASP A 143 12.19 7.58 -12.73
N PRO A 144 12.87 6.42 -12.59
CA PRO A 144 12.58 5.14 -13.24
C PRO A 144 11.60 4.22 -12.48
N ASP A 145 11.14 4.60 -11.28
CA ASP A 145 10.31 3.74 -10.41
C ASP A 145 9.01 3.34 -11.10
N ARG A 146 8.34 4.30 -11.76
CA ARG A 146 7.14 4.04 -12.56
C ARG A 146 7.39 2.99 -13.64
N ALA A 147 8.41 3.18 -14.46
CA ALA A 147 8.74 2.25 -15.54
C ALA A 147 8.95 0.80 -15.04
N ARG A 148 9.54 0.66 -13.85
CA ARG A 148 9.77 -0.64 -13.21
C ARG A 148 8.48 -1.30 -12.76
N VAL A 149 7.58 -0.57 -12.09
CA VAL A 149 6.27 -1.08 -11.67
C VAL A 149 5.40 -1.44 -12.89
N MET A 150 5.42 -0.60 -13.94
CA MET A 150 4.72 -0.87 -15.20
C MET A 150 5.25 -2.14 -15.88
N ALA A 151 6.58 -2.33 -15.94
CA ALA A 151 7.18 -3.53 -16.51
C ALA A 151 6.74 -4.80 -15.76
N LEU A 152 6.67 -4.73 -14.42
CA LEU A 152 6.21 -5.83 -13.59
C LEU A 152 4.72 -6.15 -13.79
N SER A 153 3.87 -5.13 -13.87
CA SER A 153 2.44 -5.27 -14.19
C SER A 153 2.23 -6.00 -15.52
N ARG A 154 2.97 -5.61 -16.56
CA ARG A 154 2.96 -6.30 -17.87
C ARG A 154 3.39 -7.75 -17.76
N ALA A 155 4.47 -8.04 -17.03
CA ALA A 155 4.97 -9.40 -16.86
C ALA A 155 3.95 -10.32 -16.16
N LEU A 156 3.15 -9.77 -15.25
CA LEU A 156 2.12 -10.52 -14.53
C LEU A 156 0.82 -10.70 -15.32
N SER A 157 0.61 -9.93 -16.39
CA SER A 157 -0.61 -9.96 -17.21
C SER A 157 -0.58 -11.13 -18.20
N VAL A 158 -1.51 -12.09 -18.05
CA VAL A 158 -1.56 -13.33 -18.87
C VAL A 158 -2.27 -13.12 -20.22
N ARG A 159 -2.98 -12.01 -20.39
CA ARG A 159 -3.55 -11.52 -21.65
C ARG A 159 -3.31 -10.02 -21.73
N ARG A 160 -3.52 -9.39 -22.91
CA ARG A 160 -3.68 -7.92 -23.01
C ARG A 160 -4.90 -7.49 -22.17
N ALA A 161 -4.80 -7.57 -20.85
CA ALA A 161 -5.63 -6.80 -19.96
C ALA A 161 -5.36 -5.34 -20.34
N VAL A 162 -6.42 -4.53 -20.35
CA VAL A 162 -6.28 -3.08 -20.48
C VAL A 162 -5.46 -2.65 -19.27
N GLU A 163 -4.14 -2.52 -19.43
CA GLU A 163 -3.36 -1.72 -18.50
C GLU A 163 -4.09 -0.38 -18.47
N PRO A 164 -4.54 0.08 -17.30
CA PRO A 164 -5.06 1.43 -17.23
C PRO A 164 -3.91 2.32 -17.74
N ALA A 165 -4.13 3.06 -18.81
CA ALA A 165 -3.08 3.93 -19.32
C ALA A 165 -2.82 4.99 -18.26
N CYS A 166 -1.56 5.23 -17.89
CA CYS A 166 -1.27 6.47 -17.19
C CYS A 166 -1.65 7.62 -18.14
N PRO A 167 -2.47 8.59 -17.69
CA PRO A 167 -2.75 9.76 -18.51
C PRO A 167 -1.42 10.44 -18.87
N ALA A 168 -1.27 10.78 -20.15
CA ALA A 168 -0.10 11.45 -20.70
C ALA A 168 0.05 12.88 -20.19
#